data_AF-H2ZNP6-F1
#
_entry.id   AF-H2ZNP6-F1
#
_cell.length_a   1.000
_cell.length_b   1.000
_cell.length_c   1.000
_cell.angle_alpha   90.00
_cell.angle_beta   90.00
_cell.angle_gamma   90.00
#
_symmetry.space_group_name_H-M   'P 1'
#
loop_
_entity.id
_entity.type
_entity.pdbx_description
1 polymer ?
#
loop_
_entity_poly.entity_id
_entity_poly.type
_entity_poly.pdbx_seq_one_letter_code
_entity_poly.pdbx_strand_id
1 'polypeptide(L)'
;MCTFQPKNYHSLTDYQPPTWAEELKSIPEKRIQLAQLPTPIHKWTLNNVPAHVELFIKRDDLTGSTLSGNKVRKLEFILASAVSRGCKSVITCGSMQSNHCRATAVAARELGLGSHLLLRSTDPIMPSFNNLGNLLPSMLCGSKIYLIPKNS
;
A
#
# COMPACT_ATOMS: atom_id res chain seq x y z
N MET A 1 11.18 20.65 -16.64
CA MET A 1 10.65 19.94 -15.44
C MET A 1 9.28 19.39 -15.79
N CYS A 2 9.09 18.07 -15.78
CA CYS A 2 7.79 17.46 -16.03
C CYS A 2 6.87 17.74 -14.82
N THR A 3 5.86 18.59 -15.01
CA THR A 3 4.86 18.89 -13.97
C THR A 3 3.79 17.81 -14.00
N PHE A 4 3.83 16.89 -13.04
CA PHE A 4 2.72 15.95 -12.80
C PHE A 4 1.49 16.75 -12.37
N GLN A 5 0.52 16.86 -13.25
CA GLN A 5 -0.82 17.29 -12.87
C GLN A 5 -1.60 16.07 -12.39
N PRO A 6 -2.05 16.02 -11.12
CA PRO A 6 -2.88 14.92 -10.65
C PRO A 6 -4.18 14.93 -11.45
N LYS A 7 -4.33 13.98 -12.36
CA LYS A 7 -5.64 13.65 -12.89
C LYS A 7 -6.38 12.94 -11.75
N ASN A 8 -7.57 13.42 -11.39
CA ASN A 8 -8.42 12.80 -10.37
C ASN A 8 -8.97 11.45 -10.88
N TYR A 9 -8.10 10.44 -10.96
CA TYR A 9 -8.50 9.07 -11.29
C TYR A 9 -9.23 8.37 -10.14
N HIS A 10 -9.10 8.91 -8.93
CA HIS A 10 -9.60 8.31 -7.71
C HIS A 10 -10.66 9.20 -7.09
N SER A 11 -11.88 8.68 -6.92
CA SER A 11 -12.95 9.35 -6.22
C SER A 11 -13.01 8.90 -4.76
N LEU A 12 -13.22 9.87 -3.87
CA LEU A 12 -13.60 9.62 -2.48
C LEU A 12 -15.07 9.20 -2.46
N THR A 13 -15.36 8.04 -1.89
CA THR A 13 -16.71 7.45 -1.84
C THR A 13 -17.10 7.11 -0.42
N ASP A 14 -18.39 7.10 -0.14
CA ASP A 14 -18.92 6.55 1.11
C ASP A 14 -18.69 5.04 1.16
N TYR A 15 -18.25 4.55 2.31
CA TYR A 15 -18.08 3.13 2.56
C TYR A 15 -19.23 2.60 3.40
N GLN A 16 -19.83 1.50 2.93
CA GLN A 16 -20.78 0.72 3.70
C GLN A 16 -20.15 -0.64 4.00
N PRO A 17 -20.02 -1.02 5.28
CA PRO A 17 -19.51 -2.33 5.64
C PRO A 17 -20.47 -3.43 5.14
N PRO A 18 -19.97 -4.61 4.77
CA PRO A 18 -20.85 -5.76 4.55
C PRO A 18 -21.53 -6.16 5.85
N THR A 19 -22.69 -6.83 5.77
CA THR A 19 -23.54 -7.17 6.92
C THR A 19 -22.79 -7.89 8.05
N TRP A 20 -21.89 -8.81 7.70
CA TRP A 20 -21.09 -9.55 8.69
C TRP A 20 -20.09 -8.67 9.47
N ALA A 21 -19.81 -7.45 9.00
CA ALA A 21 -18.85 -6.51 9.56
C ALA A 21 -19.51 -5.31 10.27
N GLU A 22 -20.84 -5.23 10.33
CA GLU A 22 -21.57 -4.11 10.92
C GLU A 22 -21.28 -3.92 12.41
N GLU A 23 -21.02 -5.01 13.13
CA GLU A 23 -20.72 -4.99 14.57
C GLU A 23 -19.26 -4.63 14.89
N LEU A 24 -18.40 -4.48 13.88
CA LEU A 24 -17.00 -4.13 14.11
C LEU A 24 -16.88 -2.72 14.69
N LYS A 25 -15.95 -2.56 15.63
CA LYS A 25 -15.61 -1.23 16.16
C LYS A 25 -14.77 -0.46 15.14
N SER A 26 -15.02 0.85 15.03
CA SER A 26 -14.23 1.77 14.20
C SER A 26 -14.29 1.51 12.69
N ILE A 27 -15.51 1.38 12.15
CA ILE A 27 -15.74 1.23 10.71
C ILE A 27 -15.37 2.54 9.98
N PRO A 28 -14.56 2.49 8.91
CA PRO A 28 -14.27 3.67 8.10
C PRO A 28 -15.53 4.22 7.43
N GLU A 29 -15.72 5.53 7.43
CA GLU A 29 -16.87 6.16 6.75
C GLU A 29 -16.65 6.32 5.24
N LYS A 30 -15.39 6.46 4.83
CA LYS A 30 -15.00 6.78 3.45
C LYS A 30 -13.96 5.79 2.93
N ARG A 31 -13.96 5.60 1.61
CA ARG A 31 -13.00 4.79 0.86
C ARG A 31 -12.59 5.50 -0.42
N ILE A 32 -11.34 5.30 -0.82
CA ILE A 32 -10.84 5.66 -2.15
C ILE A 32 -10.51 4.36 -2.88
N GLN A 33 -10.96 4.22 -4.13
CA GLN A 33 -10.63 3.05 -4.94
C GLN A 33 -9.20 3.15 -5.47
N LEU A 34 -8.31 2.33 -4.92
CA LEU A 34 -6.90 2.20 -5.31
C LEU A 34 -6.59 0.79 -5.83
N ALA A 35 -7.24 -0.22 -5.27
CA ALA A 35 -6.99 -1.61 -5.60
C ALA A 35 -7.89 -2.09 -6.75
N GLN A 36 -7.34 -2.88 -7.66
CA GLN A 36 -8.11 -3.65 -8.64
C GLN A 36 -8.76 -4.85 -7.93
N LEU A 37 -10.08 -4.80 -7.76
CA LEU A 37 -10.86 -5.76 -6.99
C LEU A 37 -12.11 -6.20 -7.78
N PRO A 38 -12.62 -7.42 -7.54
CA PRO A 38 -12.08 -8.44 -6.65
C PRO A 38 -10.85 -9.16 -7.24
N THR A 39 -9.88 -9.52 -6.40
CA THR A 39 -8.78 -10.41 -6.81
C THR A 39 -9.24 -11.86 -6.91
N PRO A 40 -8.68 -12.68 -7.81
CA PRO A 40 -9.14 -14.05 -7.99
C PRO A 40 -8.75 -14.96 -6.82
N ILE A 41 -9.50 -16.06 -6.66
CA ILE A 41 -9.15 -17.19 -5.79
C ILE A 41 -8.82 -18.36 -6.71
N HIS A 42 -7.61 -18.90 -6.62
CA HIS A 42 -7.15 -20.02 -7.44
C HIS A 42 -7.07 -21.29 -6.60
N LYS A 43 -7.61 -22.40 -7.11
CA LYS A 43 -7.33 -23.72 -6.54
C LYS A 43 -5.84 -24.02 -6.73
N TRP A 44 -5.18 -24.51 -5.69
CA TRP A 44 -3.77 -24.90 -5.75
C TRP A 44 -3.63 -26.39 -5.46
N THR A 45 -3.21 -27.14 -6.47
CA THR A 45 -2.85 -28.55 -6.29
C THR A 45 -1.37 -28.64 -5.93
N LEU A 46 -1.07 -29.15 -4.74
CA LEU A 46 0.28 -29.45 -4.29
C LEU A 46 0.44 -30.96 -4.10
N ASN A 47 1.67 -31.45 -4.30
CA ASN A 47 1.99 -32.85 -4.00
C ASN A 47 1.87 -33.09 -2.48
N ASN A 48 1.46 -34.30 -2.09
CA ASN A 48 1.33 -34.74 -0.69
C ASN A 48 0.25 -34.02 0.14
N VAL A 49 -0.75 -33.39 -0.50
CA VAL A 49 -1.94 -32.91 0.20
C VAL A 49 -2.92 -34.07 0.39
N PRO A 50 -3.46 -34.30 1.61
CA PRO A 50 -4.45 -35.35 1.83
C PRO A 50 -5.67 -35.20 0.91
N ALA A 51 -6.23 -36.31 0.41
CA ALA A 51 -7.30 -36.30 -0.60
C ALA A 51 -8.59 -35.58 -0.16
N HIS A 52 -8.79 -35.37 1.14
CA HIS A 52 -9.95 -34.67 1.71
C HIS A 52 -9.69 -33.18 1.97
N VAL A 53 -8.50 -32.66 1.64
CA VAL A 53 -8.13 -31.26 1.85
C VAL A 53 -8.02 -30.56 0.51
N GLU A 54 -8.77 -29.47 0.34
CA GLU A 54 -8.64 -28.58 -0.80
C GLU A 54 -7.88 -27.30 -0.42
N LEU A 55 -6.88 -26.93 -1.23
CA LEU A 55 -6.11 -25.71 -1.03
C LEU A 55 -6.51 -24.66 -2.08
N PHE A 56 -6.63 -23.41 -1.61
CA PHE A 56 -6.93 -22.26 -2.44
C PHE A 56 -6.00 -21.09 -2.08
N ILE A 57 -5.68 -20.25 -3.07
CA ILE A 57 -4.91 -19.02 -2.91
C ILE A 57 -5.78 -17.83 -3.24
N LYS A 58 -5.91 -16.89 -2.31
CA LYS A 58 -6.41 -15.54 -2.59
C LYS A 58 -5.28 -14.69 -3.18
N ARG A 59 -5.38 -14.32 -4.45
CA ARG A 59 -4.33 -13.60 -5.20
C ARG A 59 -4.31 -12.10 -4.96
N ASP A 60 -4.11 -11.72 -3.70
CA ASP A 60 -4.02 -10.31 -3.29
C ASP A 60 -2.75 -9.59 -3.78
N ASP A 61 -1.81 -10.32 -4.39
CA ASP A 61 -0.73 -9.75 -5.17
C ASP A 61 -1.21 -9.08 -6.48
N LEU A 62 -2.41 -9.43 -6.98
CA LEU A 62 -2.97 -8.91 -8.23
C LEU A 62 -3.84 -7.65 -8.03
N THR A 63 -3.60 -6.86 -6.98
CA THR A 63 -4.36 -5.64 -6.68
C THR A 63 -3.94 -4.40 -7.49
N GLY A 64 -2.97 -4.53 -8.39
CA GLY A 64 -2.42 -3.46 -9.23
C GLY A 64 -0.89 -3.51 -9.26
N SER A 65 -0.24 -3.09 -10.37
CA SER A 65 1.20 -3.36 -10.55
C SER A 65 2.12 -2.69 -9.53
N THR A 66 1.92 -1.40 -9.24
CA THR A 66 2.74 -0.61 -8.30
C THR A 66 2.22 -0.67 -6.86
N LEU A 67 0.90 -0.85 -6.73
CA LEU A 67 0.15 -0.97 -5.47
C LEU A 67 -0.03 -2.42 -4.99
N SER A 68 0.62 -3.38 -5.66
CA SER A 68 0.47 -4.82 -5.45
C SER A 68 0.59 -5.25 -3.98
N GLY A 69 -0.24 -6.22 -3.60
CA GLY A 69 -0.24 -6.89 -2.31
C GLY A 69 -1.45 -6.52 -1.45
N ASN A 70 -1.48 -7.05 -0.23
CA ASN A 70 -2.59 -6.83 0.69
C ASN A 70 -2.66 -5.40 1.26
N LYS A 71 -1.54 -4.64 1.25
CA LYS A 71 -1.45 -3.33 1.91
C LYS A 71 -2.34 -2.28 1.27
N VAL A 72 -2.56 -2.33 -0.06
CA VAL A 72 -3.42 -1.36 -0.74
C VAL A 72 -4.86 -1.42 -0.22
N ARG A 73 -5.39 -2.60 0.13
CA ARG A 73 -6.74 -2.73 0.71
C ARG A 73 -6.92 -1.89 1.96
N LYS A 74 -5.90 -1.82 2.82
CA LYS A 74 -5.92 -0.97 4.02
C LYS A 74 -5.76 0.51 3.66
N LEU A 75 -4.89 0.81 2.70
CA LEU A 75 -4.60 2.18 2.29
C LEU A 75 -5.82 2.88 1.68
N GLU A 76 -6.73 2.16 1.01
CA GLU A 76 -7.99 2.71 0.50
C GLU A 76 -8.79 3.46 1.57
N PHE A 77 -8.74 3.02 2.83
CA PHE A 77 -9.45 3.64 3.95
C PHE A 77 -8.60 4.68 4.68
N ILE A 78 -7.32 4.38 4.92
CA ILE A 78 -6.43 5.31 5.63
C ILE A 78 -6.24 6.59 4.80
N LEU A 79 -5.99 6.44 3.51
CA LEU A 79 -5.77 7.58 2.62
C LEU A 79 -7.07 8.32 2.32
N ALA A 80 -8.22 7.62 2.29
CA ALA A 80 -9.53 8.28 2.26
C ALA A 80 -9.70 9.25 3.44
N SER A 81 -9.35 8.80 4.65
CA SER A 81 -9.40 9.64 5.86
C SER A 81 -8.41 10.81 5.80
N ALA A 82 -7.19 10.60 5.28
CA ALA A 82 -6.23 11.68 5.11
C ALA A 82 -6.70 12.74 4.10
N VAL A 83 -7.25 12.30 2.96
CA VAL A 83 -7.80 13.19 1.93
C VAL A 83 -9.03 13.94 2.46
N SER A 84 -9.95 13.27 3.15
CA SER A 84 -11.17 13.91 3.69
C SER A 84 -10.86 14.98 4.73
N ARG A 85 -9.76 14.82 5.48
CA ARG A 85 -9.27 15.81 6.45
C ARG A 85 -8.41 16.92 5.83
N GLY A 86 -8.20 16.91 4.51
CA GLY A 86 -7.36 17.89 3.83
C GLY A 86 -5.88 17.81 4.20
N CYS A 87 -5.40 16.63 4.60
CA CYS A 87 -3.97 16.42 4.88
C CYS A 87 -3.14 16.68 3.63
N LYS A 88 -1.92 17.21 3.80
CA LYS A 88 -0.98 17.47 2.69
C LYS A 88 0.03 16.35 2.48
N SER A 89 0.25 15.53 3.50
CA SER A 89 1.21 14.44 3.45
C SER A 89 0.84 13.30 4.40
N VAL A 90 1.44 12.14 4.15
CA VAL A 90 1.36 10.96 5.01
C VAL A 90 2.74 10.50 5.44
N ILE A 91 2.81 9.88 6.61
CA ILE A 91 4.04 9.37 7.20
C ILE A 91 3.85 7.88 7.47
N THR A 92 4.82 7.06 7.08
CA THR A 92 4.83 5.62 7.41
C THR A 92 6.24 5.14 7.71
N CYS A 93 6.34 4.04 8.44
CA CYS A 93 7.60 3.39 8.77
C CYS A 93 7.70 1.97 8.18
N GLY A 94 8.93 1.49 7.99
CA GLY A 94 9.19 0.16 7.45
C GLY A 94 10.67 -0.18 7.38
N SER A 95 11.00 -1.27 6.69
CA SER A 95 12.36 -1.58 6.25
C SER A 95 12.62 -0.96 4.87
N MET A 96 13.89 -0.94 4.45
CA MET A 96 14.30 -0.45 3.13
C MET A 96 13.54 -1.08 1.96
N GLN A 97 13.25 -2.37 2.04
CA GLN A 97 12.52 -3.12 1.00
C GLN A 97 11.03 -3.29 1.32
N SER A 98 10.44 -2.39 2.11
CA SER A 98 9.05 -2.50 2.55
C SER A 98 8.05 -2.31 1.40
N ASN A 99 7.29 -3.37 1.10
CA ASN A 99 6.13 -3.29 0.19
C ASN A 99 5.10 -2.26 0.68
N HIS A 100 4.93 -2.09 1.99
CA HIS A 100 4.00 -1.11 2.54
C HIS A 100 4.46 0.32 2.26
N CYS A 101 5.75 0.63 2.49
CA CYS A 101 6.29 1.96 2.22
C CYS A 101 6.18 2.31 0.73
N ARG A 102 6.50 1.35 -0.15
CA ARG A 102 6.33 1.48 -1.59
C ARG A 102 4.87 1.79 -1.96
N ALA A 103 3.93 0.97 -1.50
CA ALA A 103 2.51 1.15 -1.82
C ALA A 103 1.97 2.49 -1.27
N THR A 104 2.36 2.89 -0.06
CA THR A 104 1.98 4.18 0.52
C THR A 104 2.54 5.34 -0.29
N ALA A 105 3.81 5.28 -0.72
CA ALA A 105 4.43 6.33 -1.52
C ALA A 105 3.73 6.52 -2.87
N VAL A 106 3.44 5.42 -3.57
CA VAL A 106 2.74 5.46 -4.86
C VAL A 106 1.33 6.00 -4.69
N ALA A 107 0.54 5.43 -3.77
CA ALA A 107 -0.84 5.86 -3.54
C ALA A 107 -0.92 7.32 -3.08
N ALA A 108 -0.01 7.76 -2.20
CA ALA A 108 0.06 9.16 -1.78
C ALA A 108 0.29 10.07 -3.00
N ARG A 109 1.23 9.70 -3.87
CA ARG A 109 1.54 10.49 -5.06
C ARG A 109 0.38 10.57 -6.05
N GLU A 110 -0.32 9.46 -6.28
CA GLU A 110 -1.53 9.40 -7.12
C GLU A 110 -2.66 10.30 -6.59
N LEU A 111 -2.77 10.42 -5.27
CA LEU A 111 -3.76 11.27 -4.59
C LEU A 111 -3.30 12.72 -4.36
N GLY A 112 -2.12 13.11 -4.88
CA GLY A 112 -1.57 14.45 -4.70
C GLY A 112 -1.04 14.76 -3.30
N LEU A 113 -0.86 13.74 -2.46
CA LEU A 113 -0.25 13.85 -1.13
C LEU A 113 1.27 13.71 -1.20
N GLY A 114 1.98 14.38 -0.30
CA GLY A 114 3.39 14.09 -0.01
C GLY A 114 3.55 12.81 0.80
N SER A 115 4.69 12.12 0.69
CA SER A 115 5.01 10.92 1.46
C SER A 115 6.34 11.06 2.20
N HIS A 116 6.33 10.68 3.48
CA HIS A 116 7.51 10.61 4.34
C HIS A 116 7.72 9.17 4.82
N LEU A 117 8.89 8.60 4.53
CA LEU A 117 9.20 7.20 4.79
C LEU A 117 10.31 7.09 5.84
N LEU A 118 9.96 6.53 6.99
CA LEU A 118 10.87 6.24 8.09
C LEU A 118 11.39 4.81 7.92
N LEU A 119 12.57 4.66 7.31
CA LEU A 119 13.11 3.35 6.94
C LEU A 119 14.18 2.91 7.93
N ARG A 120 13.90 1.81 8.63
CA ARG A 120 14.85 1.18 9.55
C ARG A 120 15.96 0.50 8.76
N SER A 121 17.20 0.87 9.05
CA SER A 121 18.41 0.32 8.42
C SER A 121 19.49 0.05 9.46
N THR A 122 20.28 -0.99 9.24
CA THR A 122 21.54 -1.22 9.97
C THR A 122 22.69 -0.42 9.37
N ASP A 123 22.57 -0.04 8.10
CA ASP A 123 23.53 0.79 7.38
C ASP A 123 22.99 2.23 7.30
N PRO A 124 23.72 3.25 7.77
CA PRO A 124 23.31 4.64 7.66
C PRO A 124 23.40 5.18 6.22
N ILE A 125 23.97 4.42 5.29
CA ILE A 125 24.16 4.81 3.89
C ILE A 125 23.01 4.28 3.04
N MET A 126 22.54 5.11 2.10
CA MET A 126 21.55 4.68 1.11
C MET A 126 22.15 3.60 0.19
N PRO A 127 21.40 2.52 -0.12
CA PRO A 127 21.88 1.46 -1.00
C PRO A 127 22.19 2.01 -2.40
N SER A 128 23.15 1.35 -3.05
CA SER A 128 23.49 1.67 -4.45
C SER A 128 22.29 1.45 -5.37
N PHE A 129 22.29 2.15 -6.51
CA PHE A 129 21.18 2.14 -7.46
C PHE A 129 20.76 0.73 -7.91
N ASN A 130 21.75 -0.18 -8.01
CA ASN A 130 21.54 -1.56 -8.44
C ASN A 130 20.79 -2.44 -7.41
N ASN A 131 20.54 -1.93 -6.19
CA ASN A 131 19.88 -2.69 -5.12
C ASN A 131 18.70 -1.93 -4.49
N LEU A 132 18.02 -1.08 -5.27
CA LEU A 132 16.93 -0.25 -4.75
C LEU A 132 15.62 -1.04 -4.58
N GLY A 133 15.28 -1.96 -5.48
CA GLY A 133 14.04 -2.76 -5.36
C GLY A 133 12.80 -1.90 -5.07
N ASN A 134 12.14 -2.13 -3.93
CA ASN A 134 10.96 -1.39 -3.47
C ASN A 134 11.23 0.08 -3.11
N LEU A 135 12.49 0.45 -2.87
CA LEU A 135 12.87 1.82 -2.61
C LEU A 135 12.81 2.68 -3.87
N LEU A 136 13.11 2.10 -5.04
CA LEU A 136 13.17 2.85 -6.30
C LEU A 136 11.83 3.54 -6.63
N PRO A 137 10.67 2.85 -6.65
CA PRO A 137 9.39 3.52 -6.88
C PRO A 137 9.09 4.61 -5.84
N SER A 138 9.47 4.38 -4.57
CA SER A 138 9.28 5.35 -3.51
C SER A 138 10.05 6.65 -3.78
N MET A 139 11.28 6.55 -4.29
CA MET A 139 12.11 7.69 -4.70
C MET A 139 11.55 8.37 -5.95
N LEU A 140 11.13 7.61 -6.96
CA LEU A 140 10.53 8.16 -8.19
C LEU A 140 9.22 8.92 -7.92
N CYS A 141 8.46 8.51 -6.90
CA CYS A 141 7.28 9.24 -6.43
C CYS A 141 7.62 10.53 -5.67
N GLY A 142 8.91 10.81 -5.40
CA GLY A 142 9.35 12.00 -4.68
C GLY A 142 9.21 11.90 -3.16
N SER A 143 9.19 10.69 -2.60
CA SER A 143 9.07 10.51 -1.15
C SER A 143 10.29 11.05 -0.41
N LYS A 144 10.07 11.70 0.73
CA LYS A 144 11.14 12.07 1.66
C LYS A 144 11.52 10.85 2.49
N ILE A 145 12.79 10.42 2.41
CA ILE A 145 13.28 9.21 3.07
C ILE A 145 14.14 9.58 4.27
N TYR A 146 13.85 8.96 5.40
CA TYR A 146 14.57 9.12 6.66
C TYR A 146 15.10 7.75 7.08
N LEU A 147 16.42 7.60 7.13
CA LEU A 147 17.05 6.38 7.63
C LEU A 147 17.10 6.44 9.15
N ILE A 148 16.53 5.42 9.79
CA ILE A 148 16.50 5.29 11.26
C ILE A 148 17.36 4.11 11.66
N PRO A 149 18.34 4.30 12.57
CA PRO A 149 19.13 3.20 13.11
C PRO A 149 18.23 2.13 13.74
N LYS A 150 18.62 0.87 13.59
CA LYS A 150 17.83 -0.25 14.16
C LYS A 150 17.91 -0.37 15.69
N ASN A 151 18.80 0.40 16.32
CA ASN A 151 19.03 0.40 17.76
C ASN A 151 18.38 1.62 18.39
N SER A 152 17.23 1.42 19.04
CA SER A 152 16.55 2.37 19.94
C SER A 152 15.94 1.57 21.07
#